data_AF-A0A4R5XV14-F1
#
_entry.id   AF-A0A4R5XV14-F1
#
_cell.length_a   1.000
_cell.length_b   1.000
_cell.length_c   1.000
_cell.angle_alpha   90.00
_cell.angle_beta   90.00
_cell.angle_gamma   90.00
#
_symmetry.space_group_name_H-M   'P 1'
#
loop_
_entity.id
_entity.type
_entity.pdbx_description
1 polymer ?
#
loop_
_entity_poly.entity_id
_entity_poly.type
_entity_poly.pdbx_seq_one_letter_code
_entity_poly.pdbx_strand_id
1 'polypeptide(L)'
;MNIKAYGGQYMEWVWRIFLVWYSVGIILVGFDLLPPFLEWANAVFLYLAGALAVIYAVKTLGLLTGLTFSVIIMAFTMWAESLGVKYGWVFGAYHYEKDFGVQIFGVPLTIGFAWVMVIFTSMALVRPWLNQSFSVPGMLIYPLITSMLAVCMDLIIDPVAFVAKEYWVWEDSGPYYGIPNQNFAGWFFVSFGIQFLLYIWMTSKSAKWDELWTKRMKWLYGMMIAMFVVTSLMAGLYLAIFITISGLAVTFIAAKTGRRILINE
;
A
#
# COMPACT_ATOMS: atom_id res chain seq x y z
N MET A 1 -0.48 37.33 5.97
CA MET A 1 0.25 36.19 6.56
C MET A 1 -0.09 34.94 5.75
N ASN A 2 0.89 34.34 5.07
CA ASN A 2 0.64 33.41 3.95
C ASN A 2 0.49 31.96 4.44
N ILE A 3 -0.75 31.51 4.68
CA ILE A 3 -1.09 30.16 5.17
C ILE A 3 -0.52 29.05 4.25
N LYS A 4 -0.32 29.32 2.96
CA LYS A 4 0.29 28.37 2.01
C LYS A 4 1.76 28.06 2.30
N ALA A 5 2.52 29.00 2.89
CA ALA A 5 3.94 28.81 3.17
C ALA A 5 4.18 27.89 4.39
N TYR A 6 3.35 28.01 5.42
CA TYR A 6 3.47 27.20 6.64
C TYR A 6 3.03 25.75 6.44
N GLY A 7 1.95 25.51 5.68
CA GLY A 7 1.46 24.15 5.41
C GLY A 7 2.47 23.25 4.69
N GLY A 8 3.31 23.82 3.82
CA GLY A 8 4.38 23.07 3.15
C GLY A 8 5.47 22.59 4.10
N GLN A 9 5.85 23.41 5.07
CA GLN A 9 6.92 23.09 6.02
C GLN A 9 6.58 21.93 6.95
N TYR A 10 5.33 21.84 7.43
CA TYR A 10 4.92 20.71 8.28
C TYR A 10 4.94 19.38 7.54
N MET A 11 4.50 19.37 6.27
CA MET A 11 4.50 18.15 5.45
C MET A 11 5.92 17.64 5.18
N GLU A 12 6.90 18.56 5.05
CA GLU A 12 8.32 18.21 4.97
C GLU A 12 8.84 17.53 6.24
N TRP A 13 8.40 17.99 7.42
CA TRP A 13 8.79 17.37 8.68
C TRP A 13 8.23 15.96 8.82
N VAL A 14 7.00 15.69 8.38
CA VAL A 14 6.43 14.33 8.40
C VAL A 14 7.29 13.36 7.58
N TRP A 15 7.75 13.77 6.39
CA TRP A 15 8.67 12.96 5.58
C TRP A 15 10.00 12.69 6.30
N ARG A 16 10.61 13.71 6.90
CA ARG A 16 11.89 13.57 7.63
C ARG A 16 11.76 12.67 8.86
N ILE A 17 10.68 12.84 9.63
CA ILE A 17 10.37 12.00 10.78
C ILE A 17 10.20 10.54 10.33
N PHE A 18 9.46 10.31 9.25
CA PHE A 18 9.31 8.97 8.68
C PHE A 18 10.65 8.37 8.26
N LEU A 19 11.56 9.13 7.63
CA LEU A 19 12.88 8.62 7.27
C LEU A 19 13.67 8.16 8.50
N VAL A 20 13.68 8.94 9.58
CA VAL A 20 14.34 8.55 10.84
C VAL A 20 13.68 7.31 11.42
N TRP A 21 12.35 7.28 11.48
CA TRP A 21 11.59 6.14 12.00
C TRP A 21 11.82 4.87 11.18
N TYR A 22 11.87 4.99 9.85
CA TYR A 22 12.19 3.90 8.94
C TYR A 22 13.62 3.39 9.14
N SER A 23 14.61 4.28 9.28
CA SER A 23 16.00 3.88 9.53
C SER A 23 16.16 3.10 10.83
N VAL A 24 15.41 3.47 11.87
CA VAL A 24 15.35 2.69 13.11
C VAL A 24 14.57 1.39 12.89
N GLY A 25 13.42 1.45 12.23
CA GLY A 25 12.53 0.31 11.99
C GLY A 25 13.17 -0.80 11.15
N ILE A 26 13.89 -0.46 10.08
CA ILE A 26 14.59 -1.47 9.26
C ILE A 26 15.68 -2.20 10.05
N ILE A 27 16.31 -1.54 11.02
CA ILE A 27 17.30 -2.18 11.89
C ILE A 27 16.58 -3.04 12.94
N LEU A 28 15.61 -2.48 13.67
CA LEU A 28 14.96 -3.18 14.77
C LEU A 28 14.05 -4.31 14.30
N VAL A 29 13.16 -4.05 13.33
CA VAL A 29 12.22 -5.04 12.80
C VAL A 29 12.93 -5.98 11.84
N GLY A 30 13.78 -5.44 10.96
CA GLY A 30 14.45 -6.22 9.93
C GLY A 30 15.38 -7.29 10.49
N PHE A 31 16.08 -7.01 11.60
CA PHE A 31 16.99 -7.96 12.26
C PHE A 31 16.38 -8.64 13.49
N ASP A 32 15.05 -8.55 13.67
CA ASP A 32 14.34 -9.18 14.79
C ASP A 32 14.85 -8.76 16.19
N LEU A 33 15.22 -7.48 16.32
CA LEU A 33 15.75 -6.88 17.56
C LEU A 33 14.70 -6.06 18.32
N LEU A 34 13.47 -5.97 17.82
CA LEU A 34 12.40 -5.19 18.44
C LEU A 34 11.85 -5.91 19.68
N PRO A 35 12.00 -5.34 20.89
CA PRO A 35 11.42 -5.92 22.10
C PRO A 35 9.87 -5.90 22.06
N PRO A 36 9.17 -6.87 22.67
CA PRO A 36 7.71 -6.96 22.64
C PRO A 36 6.99 -5.69 23.14
N PHE A 37 7.52 -5.03 24.18
CA PHE A 37 6.92 -3.79 24.70
C PHE A 37 7.02 -2.58 23.74
N LEU A 38 7.74 -2.71 22.62
CA LEU A 38 7.85 -1.70 21.55
C LEU A 38 7.05 -2.05 20.29
N GLU A 39 6.22 -3.10 20.30
CA GLU A 39 5.44 -3.49 19.11
C GLU A 39 4.44 -2.42 18.65
N TRP A 40 3.99 -1.55 19.55
CA TRP A 40 3.21 -0.35 19.20
C TRP A 40 3.93 0.55 18.18
N ALA A 41 5.26 0.48 18.07
CA ALA A 41 6.04 1.24 17.10
C ALA A 41 5.73 0.80 15.66
N ASN A 42 5.30 -0.44 15.43
CA ASN A 42 4.85 -0.92 14.13
C ASN A 42 3.55 -0.23 13.69
N ALA A 43 2.62 -0.04 14.64
CA ALA A 43 1.39 0.72 14.39
C ALA A 43 1.70 2.17 14.02
N VAL A 44 2.60 2.82 14.78
CA VAL A 44 3.03 4.20 14.49
C VAL A 44 3.71 4.31 13.13
N PHE A 45 4.54 3.33 12.76
CA PHE A 45 5.16 3.27 11.44
C PHE A 45 4.12 3.26 10.31
N LEU A 46 3.08 2.42 10.42
CA LEU A 46 2.00 2.34 9.43
C LEU A 46 1.15 3.61 9.40
N TYR A 47 0.87 4.22 10.56
CA TYR A 47 0.17 5.51 10.63
C TYR A 47 0.96 6.62 9.92
N LEU A 48 2.28 6.69 10.12
CA LEU A 48 3.13 7.65 9.44
C LEU A 48 3.18 7.39 7.92
N ALA A 49 3.31 6.14 7.51
CA ALA A 49 3.31 5.75 6.09
C ALA A 49 1.99 6.12 5.40
N GLY A 50 0.85 5.80 6.03
CA GLY A 50 -0.47 6.20 5.54
C GLY A 50 -0.67 7.71 5.55
N ALA A 51 -0.19 8.44 6.56
CA ALA A 51 -0.25 9.90 6.59
C ALA A 51 0.53 10.54 5.44
N LEU A 52 1.70 10.01 5.07
CA LEU A 52 2.44 10.46 3.89
C LEU A 52 1.65 10.25 2.59
N ALA A 53 0.95 9.12 2.48
CA ALA A 53 0.08 8.83 1.35
C ALA A 53 -1.14 9.77 1.28
N VAL A 54 -1.74 10.11 2.42
CA VAL A 54 -2.81 11.13 2.50
C VAL A 54 -2.28 12.50 2.06
N ILE A 55 -1.09 12.90 2.50
CA ILE A 55 -0.47 14.17 2.06
C ILE A 55 -0.28 14.16 0.54
N TYR A 56 0.23 13.06 -0.02
CA TYR A 56 0.37 12.91 -1.47
C TYR A 56 -0.99 13.02 -2.19
N ALA A 57 -2.03 12.36 -1.67
CA ALA A 57 -3.38 12.43 -2.23
C ALA A 57 -3.92 13.87 -2.22
N VAL A 58 -3.74 14.61 -1.12
CA VAL A 58 -4.14 16.02 -1.01
C VAL A 58 -3.38 16.92 -1.98
N LYS A 59 -2.08 16.70 -2.17
CA LYS A 59 -1.24 17.46 -3.11
C LYS A 59 -1.60 17.20 -4.58
N THR A 60 -1.96 15.96 -4.86
CA THR A 60 -2.20 15.46 -6.22
C THR A 60 -3.65 15.67 -6.68
N LEU A 61 -4.61 15.31 -5.83
CA LEU A 61 -6.05 15.33 -6.14
C LEU A 61 -6.73 16.61 -5.64
N GLY A 62 -6.05 17.41 -4.82
CA GLY A 62 -6.63 18.56 -4.11
C GLY A 62 -7.13 18.18 -2.72
N LEU A 63 -7.34 19.18 -1.86
CA LEU A 63 -7.61 18.96 -0.43
C LEU A 63 -8.84 18.09 -0.16
N LEU A 64 -10.01 18.52 -0.62
CA LEU A 64 -11.25 17.79 -0.36
C LEU A 64 -11.20 16.40 -0.99
N THR A 65 -10.86 16.32 -2.27
CA THR A 65 -10.86 15.05 -2.99
C THR A 65 -9.81 14.06 -2.47
N GLY A 66 -8.60 14.54 -2.17
CA GLY A 66 -7.55 13.72 -1.59
C GLY A 66 -7.94 13.13 -0.24
N LEU A 67 -8.56 13.94 0.64
CA LEU A 67 -9.10 13.46 1.91
C LEU A 67 -10.26 12.49 1.70
N THR A 68 -11.20 12.79 0.80
CA THR A 68 -12.35 11.92 0.50
C THR A 68 -11.89 10.56 0.00
N PHE A 69 -10.99 10.50 -0.99
CA PHE A 69 -10.45 9.21 -1.45
C PHE A 69 -9.70 8.48 -0.35
N SER A 70 -8.91 9.17 0.47
CA SER A 70 -8.20 8.53 1.59
C SER A 70 -9.16 7.88 2.58
N VAL A 71 -10.24 8.58 2.96
CA VAL A 71 -11.28 8.05 3.86
C VAL A 71 -12.05 6.91 3.20
N ILE A 72 -12.41 7.02 1.92
CA ILE A 72 -13.11 5.96 1.19
C ILE A 72 -12.23 4.70 1.10
N ILE A 73 -10.95 4.85 0.75
CA ILE A 73 -10.02 3.73 0.67
C ILE A 73 -9.95 3.04 2.03
N MET A 74 -9.67 3.79 3.10
CA MET A 74 -9.57 3.27 4.46
C MET A 74 -10.86 2.56 4.89
N ALA A 75 -12.02 3.20 4.71
CA ALA A 75 -13.29 2.63 5.12
C ALA A 75 -13.66 1.38 4.30
N PHE A 76 -13.43 1.40 2.99
CA PHE A 76 -13.76 0.29 2.11
C PHE A 76 -12.85 -0.92 2.33
N THR A 77 -11.54 -0.70 2.51
CA THR A 77 -10.60 -1.80 2.78
C THR A 77 -10.87 -2.39 4.17
N MET A 78 -11.08 -1.57 5.20
CA MET A 78 -11.46 -2.06 6.52
C MET A 78 -12.81 -2.79 6.52
N TRP A 79 -13.77 -2.33 5.71
CA TRP A 79 -15.03 -3.04 5.52
C TRP A 79 -14.81 -4.40 4.86
N ALA A 80 -14.08 -4.47 3.74
CA ALA A 80 -13.76 -5.74 3.08
C ALA A 80 -13.04 -6.70 4.03
N GLU A 81 -12.09 -6.18 4.81
CA GLU A 81 -11.32 -6.92 5.81
C GLU A 81 -12.22 -7.46 6.93
N SER A 82 -13.18 -6.66 7.40
CA SER A 82 -14.14 -7.10 8.40
C SER A 82 -15.03 -8.26 7.90
N LEU A 83 -15.27 -8.35 6.58
CA LEU A 83 -15.95 -9.50 5.99
C LEU A 83 -15.06 -10.75 6.00
N GLY A 84 -13.75 -10.59 5.79
CA GLY A 84 -12.77 -11.66 5.93
C GLY A 84 -12.71 -12.20 7.35
N VAL A 85 -12.45 -11.33 8.33
CA VAL A 85 -12.35 -11.73 9.74
C VAL A 85 -13.65 -12.35 10.27
N LYS A 86 -14.82 -11.84 9.86
CA LYS A 86 -16.10 -12.31 10.42
C LYS A 86 -16.69 -13.52 9.69
N TYR A 87 -16.47 -13.64 8.39
CA TYR A 87 -17.16 -14.63 7.54
C TYR A 87 -16.20 -15.49 6.69
N GLY A 88 -14.89 -15.23 6.71
CA GLY A 88 -13.92 -15.83 5.79
C GLY A 88 -14.05 -15.32 4.36
N TRP A 89 -14.82 -14.25 4.14
CA TRP A 89 -15.12 -13.74 2.80
C TRP A 89 -13.98 -12.87 2.26
N VAL A 90 -13.83 -12.81 0.94
CA VAL A 90 -12.82 -11.98 0.24
C VAL A 90 -11.37 -12.47 0.39
N PHE A 91 -10.91 -12.77 1.61
CA PHE A 91 -9.49 -13.09 1.87
C PHE A 91 -9.22 -14.52 2.39
N GLY A 92 -10.25 -15.20 2.91
CA GLY A 92 -10.12 -16.47 3.65
C GLY A 92 -10.37 -16.24 5.14
N ALA A 93 -10.47 -17.31 5.93
CA ALA A 93 -10.67 -17.22 7.38
C ALA A 93 -9.34 -16.96 8.11
N TYR A 94 -9.31 -15.93 8.97
CA TYR A 94 -8.17 -15.56 9.81
C TYR A 94 -8.62 -14.67 10.98
N HIS A 95 -7.74 -14.54 11.97
CA HIS A 95 -7.91 -13.59 13.07
C HIS A 95 -6.64 -12.79 13.31
N TYR A 96 -6.81 -11.56 13.81
CA TYR A 96 -5.71 -10.71 14.25
C TYR A 96 -5.33 -11.01 15.69
N GLU A 97 -4.03 -10.99 15.97
CA GLU A 97 -3.53 -11.03 17.33
C GLU A 97 -3.68 -9.68 18.04
N LYS A 98 -3.72 -9.72 19.38
CA LYS A 98 -4.24 -8.63 20.23
C LYS A 98 -3.44 -7.33 20.20
N ASP A 99 -2.18 -7.35 19.75
CA ASP A 99 -1.24 -6.25 19.97
C ASP A 99 -1.07 -5.30 18.77
N PHE A 100 -1.86 -5.45 17.71
CA PHE A 100 -1.71 -4.66 16.48
C PHE A 100 -2.46 -3.30 16.44
N GLY A 101 -2.74 -2.72 17.62
CA GLY A 101 -3.35 -1.38 17.76
C GLY A 101 -4.89 -1.39 17.92
N VAL A 102 -5.51 -0.21 17.81
CA VAL A 102 -6.96 -0.07 18.05
C VAL A 102 -7.76 -0.78 16.96
N GLN A 103 -8.58 -1.76 17.36
CA GLN A 103 -9.44 -2.51 16.46
C GLN A 103 -10.81 -1.84 16.27
N ILE A 104 -11.29 -1.81 15.03
CA ILE A 104 -12.63 -1.37 14.65
C ILE A 104 -13.28 -2.53 13.89
N PHE A 105 -14.40 -3.04 14.37
CA PHE A 105 -15.07 -4.24 13.82
C PHE A 105 -14.16 -5.47 13.67
N GLY A 106 -13.21 -5.65 14.59
CA GLY A 106 -12.25 -6.78 14.58
C GLY A 106 -11.03 -6.57 13.68
N VAL A 107 -10.92 -5.41 13.03
CA VAL A 107 -9.79 -5.06 12.14
C VAL A 107 -8.98 -3.92 12.76
N PRO A 108 -7.64 -4.06 12.91
CA PRO A 108 -6.81 -2.97 13.38
C PRO A 108 -6.85 -1.75 12.45
N LEU A 109 -7.01 -0.55 13.01
CA LEU A 109 -7.02 0.71 12.25
C LEU A 109 -5.73 0.93 11.44
N THR A 110 -4.61 0.37 11.91
CA THR A 110 -3.30 0.36 11.22
C THR A 110 -3.38 -0.21 9.82
N ILE A 111 -4.22 -1.22 9.60
CA ILE A 111 -4.42 -1.86 8.31
C ILE A 111 -5.10 -0.92 7.32
N GLY A 112 -6.05 -0.11 7.79
CA GLY A 112 -6.64 0.97 7.00
C GLY A 112 -5.60 1.97 6.49
N PHE A 113 -4.64 2.37 7.33
CA PHE A 113 -3.54 3.25 6.92
C PHE A 113 -2.55 2.56 5.97
N ALA A 114 -2.27 1.27 6.20
CA ALA A 114 -1.43 0.47 5.31
C ALA A 114 -2.02 0.44 3.89
N TRP A 115 -3.31 0.18 3.74
CA TRP A 115 -3.97 0.14 2.43
C TRP A 115 -4.05 1.51 1.75
N VAL A 116 -4.26 2.59 2.50
CA VAL A 116 -4.12 3.95 1.96
C VAL A 116 -2.73 4.16 1.37
N MET A 117 -1.67 3.70 2.06
CA MET A 117 -0.31 3.75 1.55
C MET A 117 -0.11 2.88 0.31
N VAL A 118 -0.55 1.62 0.33
CA VAL A 118 -0.40 0.68 -0.79
C VAL A 118 -1.05 1.23 -2.07
N ILE A 119 -2.28 1.74 -1.96
CA ILE A 119 -3.03 2.26 -3.11
C ILE A 119 -2.34 3.50 -3.70
N PHE A 120 -1.99 4.48 -2.86
CA PHE A 120 -1.44 5.75 -3.35
C PHE A 120 0.01 5.65 -3.82
N THR A 121 0.81 4.75 -3.23
CA THR A 121 2.17 4.49 -3.71
C THR A 121 2.16 3.75 -5.07
N SER A 122 1.25 2.79 -5.24
CA SER A 122 1.02 2.11 -6.53
C SER A 122 0.53 3.10 -7.60
N MET A 123 -0.40 3.99 -7.23
CA MET A 123 -0.83 5.10 -8.08
C MET A 123 0.36 5.99 -8.49
N ALA A 124 1.23 6.38 -7.56
CA ALA A 124 2.36 7.28 -7.83
C ALA A 124 3.40 6.69 -8.81
N LEU A 125 3.52 5.37 -8.87
CA LEU A 125 4.40 4.68 -9.82
C LEU A 125 3.89 4.79 -11.26
N VAL A 126 2.58 4.62 -11.46
CA VAL A 126 1.96 4.51 -12.79
C VAL A 126 1.40 5.84 -13.30
N ARG A 127 0.91 6.72 -12.41
CA ARG A 127 0.31 8.02 -12.76
C ARG A 127 1.13 8.87 -13.73
N PRO A 128 2.47 9.02 -13.63
CA PRO A 128 3.23 9.80 -14.61
C PRO A 128 3.17 9.28 -16.04
N TRP A 129 2.59 8.10 -16.28
CA TRP A 129 2.38 7.53 -17.60
C TRP A 129 0.96 7.73 -18.14
N LEU A 130 0.03 8.22 -17.32
CA LEU A 130 -1.33 8.50 -17.74
C LEU A 130 -1.38 9.80 -18.56
N ASN A 131 -2.02 9.74 -19.74
CA ASN A 131 -2.53 10.96 -20.35
C ASN A 131 -3.72 11.51 -19.54
N GLN A 132 -3.94 12.83 -19.58
CA GLN A 132 -5.04 13.47 -18.83
C GLN A 132 -6.43 13.22 -19.47
N SER A 133 -6.48 12.54 -20.62
CA SER A 133 -7.70 12.21 -21.33
C SER A 133 -8.18 10.81 -20.96
N PHE A 134 -9.50 10.65 -20.86
CA PHE A 134 -10.11 9.33 -20.66
C PHE A 134 -9.94 8.47 -21.92
N SER A 135 -9.45 7.24 -21.74
CA SER A 135 -9.49 6.18 -22.75
C SER A 135 -10.02 4.86 -22.18
N VAL A 136 -10.70 4.07 -23.01
CA VAL A 136 -11.19 2.73 -22.64
C VAL A 136 -10.03 1.76 -22.37
N PRO A 137 -8.96 1.71 -23.17
CA PRO A 137 -7.80 0.88 -22.84
C PRO A 137 -7.13 1.31 -21.53
N GLY A 138 -6.99 2.62 -21.29
CA GLY A 138 -6.42 3.13 -20.04
C GLY A 138 -7.25 2.76 -18.82
N MET A 139 -8.57 2.72 -18.96
CA MET A 139 -9.52 2.32 -17.91
C MET A 139 -9.30 0.88 -17.42
N LEU A 140 -8.73 0.01 -18.24
CA LEU A 140 -8.44 -1.38 -17.89
C LEU A 140 -6.97 -1.57 -17.52
N ILE A 141 -6.06 -0.98 -18.30
CA ILE A 141 -4.61 -1.15 -18.14
C ILE A 141 -4.12 -0.47 -16.87
N TYR A 142 -4.62 0.73 -16.55
CA TYR A 142 -4.18 1.47 -15.37
C TYR A 142 -4.50 0.71 -14.08
N PRO A 143 -5.76 0.34 -13.79
CA PRO A 143 -6.09 -0.39 -12.56
C PRO A 143 -5.44 -1.77 -12.48
N LEU A 144 -5.26 -2.43 -13.62
CA LEU A 144 -4.55 -3.71 -13.70
C LEU A 144 -3.10 -3.57 -13.20
N ILE A 145 -2.33 -2.64 -13.76
CA ILE A 145 -0.92 -2.45 -13.38
C ILE A 145 -0.81 -2.00 -11.93
N THR A 146 -1.61 -1.01 -11.50
CA THR A 146 -1.54 -0.51 -10.12
C THR A 146 -1.94 -1.55 -9.10
N SER A 147 -2.88 -2.45 -9.43
CA SER A 147 -3.30 -3.52 -8.52
C SER A 147 -2.34 -4.68 -8.49
N MET A 148 -1.65 -4.96 -9.60
CA MET A 148 -0.51 -5.87 -9.59
C MET A 148 0.63 -5.34 -8.71
N LEU A 149 0.90 -4.03 -8.74
CA LEU A 149 1.86 -3.40 -7.82
C LEU A 149 1.41 -3.51 -6.35
N ALA A 150 0.12 -3.34 -6.07
CA ALA A 150 -0.41 -3.52 -4.72
C ALA A 150 -0.20 -4.97 -4.22
N VAL A 151 -0.58 -5.95 -5.04
CA VAL A 151 -0.42 -7.38 -4.71
C VAL A 151 1.05 -7.80 -4.63
N CYS A 152 1.95 -7.20 -5.42
CA CYS A 152 3.38 -7.45 -5.27
C CYS A 152 3.90 -7.02 -3.90
N MET A 153 3.37 -5.94 -3.33
CA MET A 153 3.71 -5.54 -1.96
C MET A 153 3.10 -6.52 -0.95
N ASP A 154 1.87 -6.94 -1.16
CA ASP A 154 1.17 -7.91 -0.30
C ASP A 154 1.90 -9.27 -0.25
N LEU A 155 2.39 -9.73 -1.40
CA LEU A 155 3.15 -10.97 -1.54
C LEU A 155 4.41 -11.02 -0.65
N ILE A 156 5.00 -9.89 -0.27
CA ILE A 156 6.14 -9.88 0.66
C ILE A 156 5.75 -9.53 2.10
N ILE A 157 4.66 -8.78 2.29
CA ILE A 157 4.15 -8.42 3.61
C ILE A 157 3.60 -9.67 4.31
N ASP A 158 2.72 -10.40 3.64
CA ASP A 158 1.95 -11.49 4.24
C ASP A 158 2.82 -12.61 4.81
N PRO A 159 3.83 -13.14 4.09
CA PRO A 159 4.71 -14.16 4.66
C PRO A 159 5.45 -13.68 5.90
N VAL A 160 5.88 -12.42 5.94
CA VAL A 160 6.55 -11.85 7.11
C VAL A 160 5.56 -11.69 8.27
N ALA A 161 4.38 -11.14 7.99
CA ALA A 161 3.38 -10.87 9.01
C ALA A 161 2.75 -12.14 9.60
N PHE A 162 2.54 -13.18 8.78
CA PHE A 162 2.00 -14.46 9.22
C PHE A 162 3.08 -15.37 9.80
N VAL A 163 4.13 -15.69 9.02
CA VAL A 163 5.10 -16.74 9.39
C VAL A 163 6.16 -16.26 10.36
N ALA A 164 6.62 -15.00 10.23
CA ALA A 164 7.73 -14.51 11.05
C ALA A 164 7.27 -13.70 12.27
N LYS A 165 6.08 -13.09 12.22
CA LYS A 165 5.60 -12.15 13.23
C LYS A 165 4.26 -12.50 13.86
N GLU A 166 3.51 -13.43 13.28
CA GLU A 166 2.21 -13.88 13.78
C GLU A 166 1.21 -12.73 14.07
N TYR A 167 1.25 -11.65 13.30
CA TYR A 167 0.32 -10.51 13.48
C TYR A 167 -1.13 -10.88 13.16
N TRP A 168 -1.31 -11.82 12.25
CA TRP A 168 -2.57 -12.51 11.98
C TRP A 168 -2.28 -13.95 11.63
N VAL A 169 -3.22 -14.82 11.99
CA VAL A 169 -3.11 -16.26 11.79
C VAL A 169 -4.25 -16.73 10.89
N TRP A 170 -3.89 -17.34 9.76
CA TRP A 170 -4.86 -17.94 8.83
C TRP A 170 -5.36 -19.28 9.38
N GLU A 171 -6.67 -19.48 9.31
CA GLU A 171 -7.33 -20.76 9.61
C GLU A 171 -7.34 -21.67 8.37
N ASP A 172 -7.53 -21.06 7.21
CA ASP A 172 -7.35 -21.71 5.91
C ASP A 172 -5.87 -21.82 5.54
N SER A 173 -5.54 -22.69 4.60
CA SER A 173 -4.17 -22.84 4.11
C SER A 173 -4.07 -22.70 2.59
N GLY A 174 -2.92 -22.20 2.13
CA GLY A 174 -2.58 -22.17 0.71
C GLY A 174 -1.13 -22.54 0.43
N PRO A 175 -0.77 -22.75 -0.85
CA PRO A 175 0.54 -23.27 -1.24
C PRO A 175 1.68 -22.28 -1.00
N TYR A 176 1.37 -20.99 -0.84
CA TYR A 176 2.35 -19.94 -0.62
C TYR A 176 2.42 -19.60 0.87
N TYR A 177 3.41 -20.17 1.58
CA TYR A 177 3.63 -19.94 3.02
C TYR A 177 2.40 -20.19 3.91
N GLY A 178 1.49 -21.07 3.50
CA GLY A 178 0.25 -21.33 4.24
C GLY A 178 -0.82 -20.26 4.06
N ILE A 179 -0.60 -19.25 3.22
CA ILE A 179 -1.56 -18.15 3.00
C ILE A 179 -2.54 -18.54 1.89
N PRO A 180 -3.86 -18.38 2.08
CA PRO A 180 -4.86 -18.67 1.05
C PRO A 180 -4.65 -17.85 -0.22
N ASN A 181 -4.73 -18.48 -1.40
CA ASN A 181 -4.71 -17.77 -2.68
C ASN A 181 -5.87 -16.76 -2.81
N GLN A 182 -6.94 -17.01 -2.06
CA GLN A 182 -8.08 -16.10 -1.93
C GLN A 182 -7.65 -14.72 -1.41
N ASN A 183 -6.66 -14.62 -0.51
CA ASN A 183 -6.17 -13.35 0.00
C ASN A 183 -5.64 -12.45 -1.13
N PHE A 184 -4.66 -12.94 -1.88
CA PHE A 184 -4.03 -12.17 -2.97
C PHE A 184 -5.04 -11.83 -4.08
N ALA A 185 -5.96 -12.74 -4.39
CA ALA A 185 -7.03 -12.48 -5.36
C ALA A 185 -8.01 -11.41 -4.84
N GLY A 186 -8.40 -11.49 -3.57
CA GLY A 186 -9.25 -10.50 -2.91
C GLY A 186 -8.64 -9.12 -2.95
N TRP A 187 -7.38 -8.99 -2.56
CA TRP A 187 -6.66 -7.72 -2.59
C TRP A 187 -6.45 -7.18 -3.99
N PHE A 188 -6.23 -8.07 -4.97
CA PHE A 188 -6.22 -7.67 -6.37
C PHE A 188 -7.53 -6.99 -6.78
N PHE A 189 -8.68 -7.60 -6.53
CA PHE A 189 -9.98 -7.07 -6.96
C PHE A 189 -10.40 -5.83 -6.17
N VAL A 190 -10.15 -5.80 -4.86
CA VAL A 190 -10.38 -4.62 -4.01
C VAL A 190 -9.54 -3.44 -4.53
N SER A 191 -8.24 -3.64 -4.73
CA SER A 191 -7.37 -2.61 -5.32
C SER A 191 -7.83 -2.22 -6.71
N PHE A 192 -8.22 -3.17 -7.55
CA PHE A 192 -8.65 -2.90 -8.93
C PHE A 192 -9.85 -1.96 -8.96
N GLY A 193 -10.88 -2.23 -8.15
CA GLY A 193 -12.05 -1.36 -8.05
C GLY A 193 -11.70 0.05 -7.60
N ILE A 194 -10.83 0.18 -6.58
CA ILE A 194 -10.38 1.48 -6.09
C ILE A 194 -9.60 2.25 -7.18
N GLN A 195 -8.64 1.58 -7.82
CA GLN A 195 -7.78 2.19 -8.84
C GLN A 195 -8.56 2.54 -10.11
N PHE A 196 -9.59 1.77 -10.43
CA PHE A 196 -10.56 2.07 -11.49
C PHE A 196 -11.29 3.38 -11.20
N LEU A 197 -11.84 3.57 -9.99
CA LEU A 197 -12.51 4.82 -9.63
C LEU A 197 -11.55 6.01 -9.62
N LEU A 198 -10.31 5.82 -9.15
CA LEU A 198 -9.27 6.83 -9.21
C LEU A 198 -8.94 7.21 -10.66
N TYR A 199 -8.86 6.25 -11.57
CA TYR A 199 -8.66 6.50 -13.00
C TYR A 199 -9.77 7.40 -13.57
N ILE A 200 -11.04 7.00 -13.41
CA ILE A 200 -12.20 7.77 -13.92
C ILE A 200 -12.16 9.21 -13.40
N TRP A 201 -11.85 9.37 -12.11
CA TRP A 201 -11.77 10.70 -11.51
C TRP A 201 -10.62 11.52 -12.09
N MET A 202 -9.42 10.94 -12.18
CA MET A 202 -8.22 11.65 -12.67
C MET A 202 -8.30 12.03 -14.14
N THR A 203 -9.01 11.27 -14.97
CA THR A 203 -9.17 11.58 -16.40
C THR A 203 -10.38 12.48 -16.68
N SER A 204 -11.26 12.70 -15.70
CA SER A 204 -12.41 13.62 -15.83
C SER A 204 -12.15 15.01 -15.25
N LYS A 205 -11.09 15.17 -14.45
CA LYS A 205 -10.69 16.43 -13.82
C LYS A 205 -9.20 16.66 -14.04
N SER A 206 -8.77 17.90 -14.26
CA SER A 206 -7.35 18.24 -14.30
C SER A 206 -6.74 18.09 -12.90
N ALA A 207 -6.30 16.87 -12.58
CA ALA A 207 -5.60 16.56 -11.35
C ALA A 207 -4.20 17.19 -11.39
N LYS A 208 -3.81 17.89 -10.34
CA LYS A 208 -2.51 18.57 -10.29
C LYS A 208 -1.38 17.56 -10.17
N TRP A 209 -0.24 17.90 -10.74
CA TRP A 209 0.97 17.10 -10.64
C TRP A 209 1.89 17.71 -9.59
N ASP A 210 2.22 16.95 -8.54
CA ASP A 210 3.24 17.31 -7.56
C ASP A 210 4.43 16.35 -7.71
N GLU A 211 5.48 16.81 -8.39
CA GLU A 211 6.64 15.99 -8.74
C GLU A 211 7.40 15.51 -7.50
N LEU A 212 7.56 16.38 -6.50
CA LEU A 212 8.29 16.07 -5.28
C LEU A 212 7.59 14.98 -4.48
N TRP A 213 6.28 15.12 -4.24
CA TRP A 213 5.52 14.13 -3.49
C TRP A 213 5.31 12.83 -4.26
N THR A 214 5.22 12.89 -5.59
CA THR A 214 5.25 11.68 -6.42
C THR A 214 6.57 10.93 -6.25
N LYS A 215 7.72 11.63 -6.31
CA LYS A 215 9.03 11.02 -6.09
C LYS A 215 9.13 10.38 -4.70
N ARG A 216 8.61 11.04 -3.66
CA ARG A 216 8.55 10.49 -2.30
C ARG A 216 7.72 9.22 -2.20
N MET A 217 6.57 9.16 -2.87
CA MET A 217 5.73 7.95 -2.85
C MET A 217 6.38 6.78 -3.58
N LYS A 218 7.14 7.03 -4.66
CA LYS A 218 7.94 6.00 -5.30
C LYS A 218 9.04 5.48 -4.38
N TRP A 219 9.70 6.38 -3.64
CA TRP A 219 10.66 5.99 -2.61
C TRP A 219 10.00 5.22 -1.48
N LEU A 220 8.84 5.66 -0.99
CA LEU A 220 8.09 4.96 0.04
C LEU A 220 7.74 3.52 -0.40
N TYR A 221 7.26 3.33 -1.63
CA TYR A 221 7.04 1.99 -2.18
C TYR A 221 8.30 1.13 -2.13
N GLY A 222 9.41 1.65 -2.66
CA GLY A 222 10.69 0.92 -2.67
C GLY A 222 11.26 0.65 -1.28
N MET A 223 11.08 1.57 -0.34
CA MET A 223 11.46 1.43 1.07
C MET A 223 10.63 0.34 1.75
N MET A 224 9.31 0.30 1.54
CA MET A 224 8.48 -0.79 2.07
C MET A 224 8.95 -2.15 1.54
N ILE A 225 9.14 -2.28 0.22
CA ILE A 225 9.68 -3.52 -0.37
C ILE A 225 11.04 -3.86 0.25
N ALA A 226 11.96 -2.91 0.35
CA ALA A 226 13.30 -3.14 0.90
C ALA A 226 13.26 -3.61 2.36
N MET A 227 12.42 -3.01 3.20
CA MET A 227 12.22 -3.42 4.59
C MET A 227 11.75 -4.87 4.68
N PHE A 228 10.72 -5.24 3.92
CA PHE A 228 10.20 -6.60 3.93
C PHE A 228 11.14 -7.62 3.26
N VAL A 229 11.99 -7.19 2.32
CA VAL A 229 13.10 -8.03 1.81
C VAL A 229 14.10 -8.34 2.93
N VAL A 230 14.53 -7.33 3.69
CA VAL A 230 15.45 -7.56 4.82
C VAL A 230 14.84 -8.49 5.85
N THR A 231 13.59 -8.25 6.27
CA THR A 231 12.91 -9.11 7.24
C THR A 231 12.70 -10.53 6.70
N SER A 232 12.35 -10.67 5.41
CA SER A 232 12.22 -11.98 4.76
C SER A 232 13.54 -12.73 4.71
N LEU A 233 14.67 -12.06 4.46
CA LEU A 233 16.00 -12.68 4.50
C LEU A 233 16.33 -13.22 5.90
N MET A 234 16.05 -12.44 6.95
CA MET A 234 16.30 -12.85 8.33
C MET A 234 15.38 -13.99 8.78
N ALA A 235 14.14 -14.02 8.30
CA ALA A 235 13.19 -15.11 8.56
C ALA A 235 13.37 -16.34 7.65
N GLY A 236 14.33 -16.33 6.70
CA GLY A 236 14.52 -17.44 5.75
C GLY A 236 13.41 -17.58 4.69
N LEU A 237 12.62 -16.54 4.46
CA LEU A 237 11.48 -16.50 3.53
C LEU A 237 11.93 -16.18 2.09
N TYR A 238 12.88 -16.94 1.55
CA TYR A 238 13.50 -16.65 0.25
C TYR A 238 12.54 -16.70 -0.94
N LEU A 239 11.53 -17.58 -0.90
CA LEU A 239 10.53 -17.68 -1.96
C LEU A 239 9.70 -16.39 -2.05
N ALA A 240 9.45 -15.73 -0.92
CA ALA A 240 8.70 -14.47 -0.91
C ALA A 240 9.44 -13.35 -1.66
N ILE A 241 10.75 -13.27 -1.45
CA ILE A 241 11.63 -12.34 -2.16
C ILE A 241 11.61 -12.65 -3.66
N PHE A 242 11.80 -13.92 -4.04
CA PHE A 242 11.84 -14.34 -5.43
C PHE A 242 10.53 -14.04 -6.17
N ILE A 243 9.39 -14.42 -5.60
CA ILE A 243 8.06 -14.19 -6.19
C ILE A 243 7.78 -12.69 -6.29
N THR A 244 8.09 -11.91 -5.26
CA THR A 244 7.87 -10.46 -5.27
C THR A 244 8.71 -9.76 -6.33
N ILE A 245 10.02 -10.05 -6.40
CA ILE A 245 10.90 -9.45 -7.42
C ILE A 245 10.47 -9.86 -8.83
N SER A 246 10.09 -11.12 -9.03
CA SER A 246 9.60 -11.62 -10.32
C SER A 246 8.28 -10.94 -10.71
N GLY A 247 7.33 -10.83 -9.77
CA GLY A 247 6.06 -10.15 -9.97
C GLY A 247 6.25 -8.67 -10.31
N LEU A 248 7.15 -7.97 -9.60
CA LEU A 248 7.50 -6.59 -9.90
C LEU A 248 8.13 -6.47 -11.29
N ALA A 249 9.07 -7.35 -11.65
CA ALA A 249 9.71 -7.34 -12.96
C ALA A 249 8.69 -7.52 -14.09
N VAL A 250 7.80 -8.52 -13.97
CA VAL A 250 6.71 -8.75 -14.92
C VAL A 250 5.78 -7.54 -14.99
N THR A 251 5.41 -6.98 -13.84
CA THR A 251 4.52 -5.82 -13.76
C THR A 251 5.16 -4.59 -14.42
N PHE A 252 6.45 -4.33 -14.21
CA PHE A 252 7.16 -3.22 -14.86
C PHE A 252 7.35 -3.44 -16.36
N ILE A 253 7.58 -4.68 -16.82
CA ILE A 253 7.63 -5.01 -18.25
C ILE A 253 6.26 -4.77 -18.90
N ALA A 254 5.20 -5.30 -18.29
CA ALA A 254 3.82 -5.10 -18.73
C ALA A 254 3.47 -3.61 -18.73
N ALA A 255 3.89 -2.87 -17.71
CA ALA A 255 3.66 -1.44 -17.62
C ALA A 255 4.43 -0.64 -18.67
N LYS A 256 5.64 -1.05 -19.06
CA LYS A 256 6.38 -0.41 -20.16
C LYS A 256 5.68 -0.60 -21.50
N THR A 257 5.07 -1.76 -21.72
CA THR A 257 4.25 -2.04 -22.91
C THR A 257 2.94 -1.24 -22.86
N GLY A 258 2.22 -1.29 -21.73
CA GLY A 258 0.99 -0.53 -21.49
C GLY A 258 1.19 0.99 -21.53
N ARG A 259 2.37 1.48 -21.13
CA ARG A 259 2.74 2.90 -21.20
C ARG A 259 2.61 3.47 -22.62
N ARG A 260 2.90 2.69 -23.65
CA ARG A 260 2.68 3.14 -25.04
C ARG A 260 1.20 3.44 -25.30
N ILE A 261 0.31 2.63 -24.73
CA ILE A 261 -1.14 2.81 -24.85
C ILE A 261 -1.61 3.98 -23.97
N LEU A 262 -1.05 4.14 -22.77
CA LEU A 262 -1.41 5.23 -21.86
C LEU A 262 -0.92 6.62 -22.31
N ILE A 263 0.09 6.69 -23.19
CA ILE A 263 0.70 7.96 -23.68
C ILE A 263 0.25 8.33 -25.10
N ASN A 264 0.03 7.35 -25.99
CA ASN A 264 -0.16 7.60 -27.43
C ASN A 264 -1.62 7.86 -27.86
N GLU A 265 -2.54 8.03 -26.92
CA GLU A 265 -3.93 8.47 -27.14
C GLU A 265 -4.19 9.75 -26.35
#